data_AF-W1YQ20-F1
#
_entry.id   AF-W1YQ20-F1
#
_cell.length_a   1.000
_cell.length_b   1.000
_cell.length_c   1.000
_cell.angle_alpha   90.00
_cell.angle_beta   90.00
_cell.angle_gamma   90.00
#
_symmetry.space_group_name_H-M   'P 1'
#
loop_
_entity.id
_entity.type
_entity.pdbx_description
1 polymer ?
#
loop_
_entity_poly.entity_id
_entity_poly.type
_entity_poly.pdbx_seq_one_letter_code
_entity_poly.pdbx_strand_id
1 'polypeptide(L)'
;MPAWHECAERMWATGATLRQIAEATDIAVSTIRRHLLTLERGGKDPATIGWCPVCGQPLRQGTSRAGQRFCCTAHRRTWWANHPEHCPR
;
A
#
# COMPACT_ATOMS: atom_id res chain seq x y z
N MET A 1 12.34 -14.91 5.02
CA MET A 1 12.20 -13.45 5.21
C MET A 1 13.25 -12.78 4.34
N PRO A 2 12.90 -11.77 3.53
CA PRO A 2 13.89 -11.14 2.64
C PRO A 2 14.94 -10.40 3.46
N ALA A 3 16.21 -10.51 3.05
CA ALA A 3 17.37 -10.03 3.82
C ALA A 3 17.37 -8.51 4.12
N TRP A 4 16.62 -7.72 3.36
CA TRP A 4 16.50 -6.27 3.59
C TRP A 4 15.58 -5.92 4.78
N HIS A 5 14.67 -6.80 5.20
CA HIS A 5 13.79 -6.56 6.36
C HIS A 5 14.62 -6.39 7.64
N GLU A 6 15.49 -7.35 7.93
CA GLU A 6 16.34 -7.33 9.13
C GLU A 6 17.30 -6.13 9.14
N CYS A 7 17.82 -5.77 7.96
CA CYS A 7 18.66 -4.59 7.81
C CYS A 7 17.87 -3.29 8.09
N ALA A 8 16.67 -3.16 7.53
CA ALA A 8 15.81 -2.00 7.75
C ALA A 8 15.36 -1.85 9.21
N GLU A 9 15.02 -2.96 9.87
CA GLU A 9 14.62 -2.98 11.28
C GLU A 9 15.78 -2.58 12.21
N ARG A 10 16.99 -3.10 11.96
CA ARG A 10 18.20 -2.70 12.71
C ARG A 10 18.51 -1.22 12.54
N MET A 11 18.46 -0.70 11.32
CA MET A 11 18.70 0.73 11.06
C MET A 11 17.62 1.61 11.69
N TRP A 12 16.35 1.20 11.62
CA TRP A 12 15.25 1.91 12.27
C TRP A 12 15.42 1.98 13.79
N ALA A 13 15.82 0.87 14.43
CA ALA A 13 16.11 0.82 15.86
C ALA A 13 17.26 1.75 16.28
N THR A 14 18.22 2.01 15.39
CA THR A 14 19.31 2.99 15.63
C THR A 14 18.91 4.44 15.39
N GLY A 15 17.67 4.72 14.98
CA GLY A 15 17.18 6.07 14.68
C GLY A 15 17.51 6.58 13.28
N ALA A 16 17.85 5.69 12.34
CA ALA A 16 18.11 6.07 10.96
C ALA A 16 16.83 6.57 10.26
N THR A 17 16.99 7.55 9.38
CA THR A 17 15.85 8.07 8.59
C THR A 17 15.47 7.09 7.48
N LEU A 18 14.19 7.09 7.09
CA LEU A 18 13.67 6.23 6.01
C LEU A 18 14.46 6.33 4.70
N ARG A 19 15.05 7.50 4.42
CA ARG A 19 15.85 7.73 3.22
C ARG A 19 17.21 7.05 3.28
N GLN A 20 17.85 7.03 4.45
CA GLN A 20 19.11 6.30 4.67
C GLN A 20 18.90 4.79 4.58
N ILE A 21 17.76 4.29 5.08
CA ILE A 21 17.42 2.87 4.98
C ILE A 21 17.18 2.47 3.52
N ALA A 22 16.52 3.34 2.74
CA ALA A 22 16.29 3.11 1.31
C ALA A 22 17.59 3.04 0.52
N GLU A 23 18.52 3.95 0.80
CA GLU A 23 19.83 3.98 0.16
C GLU A 23 20.68 2.74 0.52
N ALA A 24 20.61 2.28 1.77
CA ALA A 24 21.36 1.11 2.23
C ALA A 24 20.79 -0.24 1.74
N THR A 25 19.49 -0.30 1.45
CA THR A 25 18.81 -1.54 1.04
C THR A 25 18.47 -1.60 -0.44
N ASP A 26 18.67 -0.51 -1.18
CA ASP A 26 18.22 -0.32 -2.57
C ASP A 26 16.70 -0.53 -2.75
N ILE A 27 15.94 -0.28 -1.68
CA ILE A 27 14.48 -0.45 -1.68
C ILE A 27 13.81 0.93 -1.64
N ALA A 28 12.72 1.06 -2.36
CA ALA A 28 11.91 2.27 -2.34
C ALA A 28 11.50 2.66 -0.90
N VAL A 29 11.65 3.94 -0.56
CA VAL A 29 11.27 4.53 0.74
C VAL A 29 9.82 4.18 1.12
N SER A 30 8.92 4.11 0.13
CA SER A 30 7.51 3.73 0.31
C SER A 30 7.34 2.28 0.81
N THR A 31 8.18 1.36 0.34
CA THR A 31 8.17 -0.05 0.72
C THR A 31 8.71 -0.22 2.14
N ILE A 32 9.82 0.44 2.48
CA ILE A 32 10.39 0.42 3.85
C ILE A 32 9.42 1.04 4.84
N ARG A 33 8.86 2.22 4.52
CA ARG A 33 7.85 2.87 5.36
C ARG A 33 6.66 1.96 5.63
N ARG A 34 6.20 1.24 4.61
CA ARG A 34 5.10 0.27 4.75
C ARG A 34 5.48 -0.86 5.70
N HIS A 35 6.64 -1.48 5.50
CA HIS A 35 7.14 -2.57 6.36
C HIS A 35 7.24 -2.14 7.83
N LEU A 36 7.90 -1.00 8.08
CA LEU A 36 8.10 -0.47 9.43
C LEU A 36 6.77 -0.06 10.10
N LEU A 37 5.87 0.63 9.40
CA LEU A 37 4.55 0.95 9.96
C LEU A 37 3.70 -0.29 10.21
N THR A 38 3.84 -1.36 9.42
CA THR A 38 3.12 -2.62 9.63
C THR A 38 3.63 -3.35 10.88
N LEU A 39 4.93 -3.27 11.18
CA LEU A 39 5.52 -3.78 12.41
C LEU A 39 5.05 -2.99 13.64
N GLU A 40 5.07 -1.65 13.58
CA GLU A 40 4.64 -0.79 14.71
C GLU A 40 3.15 -0.88 15.02
N ARG A 41 2.30 -1.16 14.02
CA ARG A 41 0.83 -1.25 14.20
C ARG A 41 0.31 -2.64 14.52
N GLY A 42 1.17 -3.65 14.69
CA GLY A 42 0.71 -5.01 14.95
C GLY A 42 -0.11 -5.58 13.79
N GLY A 43 0.56 -5.87 12.68
CA GLY A 43 0.14 -6.86 11.67
C GLY A 43 -1.35 -6.91 11.33
N LYS A 44 -1.82 -6.00 10.46
CA LYS A 44 -2.96 -6.32 9.59
C LYS A 44 -2.43 -6.86 8.26
N ASP A 45 -2.75 -8.12 8.03
CA ASP A 45 -2.32 -8.93 6.89
C ASP A 45 -2.59 -8.23 5.55
N PRO A 46 -1.61 -8.16 4.62
CA PRO A 46 -1.79 -7.55 3.32
C PRO A 46 -2.81 -8.28 2.44
N ALA A 47 -3.27 -9.48 2.80
CA ALA A 47 -4.29 -10.23 2.06
C ALA A 47 -5.69 -9.60 2.07
N THR A 48 -5.97 -8.62 2.94
CA THR A 48 -7.25 -7.86 2.93
C THR A 48 -7.17 -6.53 2.17
N ILE A 49 -6.12 -6.32 1.38
CA ILE A 49 -5.97 -5.12 0.56
C ILE A 49 -6.68 -5.32 -0.76
N GLY A 50 -7.84 -4.68 -0.93
CA GLY A 50 -8.47 -4.54 -2.24
C GLY A 50 -7.57 -3.74 -3.18
N TRP A 51 -7.57 -4.08 -4.47
CA TRP A 51 -6.79 -3.40 -5.50
C TRP A 51 -7.70 -2.57 -6.41
N CYS A 52 -7.23 -1.41 -6.86
CA CYS A 52 -7.98 -0.63 -7.83
C CYS A 52 -7.85 -1.24 -9.24
N PRO A 53 -8.95 -1.57 -9.93
CA PRO A 53 -8.90 -2.19 -11.26
C PRO A 53 -8.45 -1.23 -12.38
N VAL A 54 -8.38 0.08 -12.11
CA VAL A 54 -8.01 1.09 -13.12
C VAL A 54 -6.52 1.44 -13.08
N CYS A 55 -5.94 1.59 -11.88
CA CYS A 55 -4.54 2.01 -11.73
C CYS A 55 -3.65 0.94 -11.09
N GLY A 56 -4.21 -0.19 -10.65
CA GLY A 56 -3.45 -1.24 -9.96
C GLY A 56 -2.91 -0.85 -8.59
N GLN A 57 -3.31 0.31 -8.05
CA GLN A 57 -2.83 0.74 -6.74
C GLN A 57 -3.64 0.10 -5.59
N PRO A 58 -3.00 -0.16 -4.44
CA PRO A 58 -3.68 -0.70 -3.27
C PRO A 58 -4.69 0.31 -2.70
N LEU A 59 -5.89 -0.16 -2.36
CA LEU A 59 -6.91 0.64 -1.73
C LEU A 59 -6.50 0.94 -0.28
N ARG A 60 -6.58 2.22 0.10
CA ARG A 60 -6.05 2.72 1.38
C ARG A 60 -6.84 2.11 2.54
N GLN A 61 -6.24 1.16 3.25
CA GLN A 61 -6.74 0.66 4.54
C GLN A 61 -6.58 1.77 5.59
N GLY A 62 -7.65 2.50 5.88
CA GLY A 62 -7.58 3.55 6.92
C GLY A 62 -8.93 3.96 7.46
N THR A 63 -9.89 4.26 6.60
CA THR A 63 -11.20 4.78 7.04
C THR A 63 -12.34 4.51 6.05
N SER A 64 -12.02 4.00 4.86
CA SER A 64 -13.03 3.78 3.84
C SER A 64 -13.79 2.50 4.14
N ARG A 65 -15.08 2.70 4.43
CA ARG A 65 -16.15 1.69 4.58
C ARG A 65 -15.83 0.40 3.83
N ALA A 66 -16.01 -0.74 4.50
CA ALA A 66 -15.99 -2.05 3.87
C ALA A 66 -16.75 -1.99 2.53
N GLY A 67 -16.05 -2.18 1.41
CA GLY A 67 -16.64 -2.11 0.06
C GLY A 67 -16.12 -1.02 -0.89
N GLN A 68 -15.10 -0.23 -0.53
CA GLN A 68 -14.50 0.67 -1.54
C GLN A 68 -13.77 -0.17 -2.62
N ARG A 69 -14.14 -0.02 -3.90
CA ARG A 69 -13.54 -0.72 -5.07
C ARG A 69 -12.49 0.11 -5.84
N PHE A 70 -12.43 1.43 -5.61
CA PHE A 70 -11.59 2.35 -6.37
C PHE A 70 -10.78 3.26 -5.43
N CYS A 71 -9.55 3.61 -5.81
CA CYS A 71 -8.70 4.46 -4.95
C CYS A 71 -9.18 5.92 -4.92
N CYS A 72 -9.92 6.38 -5.93
CA CYS A 72 -10.46 7.73 -6.03
C CYS A 72 -11.74 7.76 -6.90
N THR A 73 -12.47 8.87 -6.81
CA THR A 73 -13.68 9.10 -7.62
C THR A 73 -13.39 9.21 -9.12
N ALA A 74 -12.21 9.69 -9.51
CA ALA A 74 -11.80 9.75 -10.91
C ALA A 74 -11.74 8.35 -11.54
N HIS A 75 -11.02 7.42 -10.91
CA HIS A 75 -10.96 6.02 -11.38
C HIS A 75 -12.31 5.32 -11.36
N ARG A 76 -13.18 5.65 -10.39
CA ARG A 76 -14.56 5.15 -10.43
C ARG A 76 -15.28 5.57 -11.71
N ARG A 77 -15.21 6.86 -12.08
CA ARG A 77 -15.86 7.38 -13.30
C ARG A 77 -15.24 6.79 -14.58
N THR A 78 -13.91 6.71 -14.66
CA THR A 78 -13.20 6.11 -15.80
C THR A 78 -13.59 4.64 -15.98
N TRP A 79 -13.68 3.88 -14.89
CA TRP A 79 -14.10 2.48 -14.96
C TRP A 79 -15.54 2.35 -15.48
N TRP A 80 -16.49 3.14 -14.95
CA TRP A 80 -17.87 3.14 -15.43
C TRP A 80 -18.01 3.61 -16.89
N ALA A 81 -17.19 4.55 -17.34
CA ALA A 81 -17.18 4.99 -18.73
C ALA A 81 -16.68 3.89 -19.70
N ASN A 82 -15.78 3.02 -19.24
CA ASN A 82 -15.25 1.91 -20.03
C ASN A 82 -16.05 0.59 -19.85
N HIS A 83 -16.88 0.49 -18.81
CA HIS A 83 -17.71 -0.68 -18.51
C HIS A 83 -19.19 -0.30 -18.32
N PRO A 84 -19.86 0.24 -19.36
CA PRO A 84 -21.29 0.54 -19.29
C PRO A 84 -22.15 -0.71 -19.10
N GLU A 85 -21.62 -1.90 -19.44
CA GLU A 85 -22.26 -3.22 -19.27
C GLU A 85 -22.60 -3.58 -17.81
N HIS A 86 -21.94 -2.95 -16.86
CA HIS A 86 -22.17 -3.17 -15.43
C HIS A 86 -23.16 -2.17 -14.81
N CYS A 87 -23.72 -1.23 -15.59
CA CYS A 87 -24.74 -0.30 -15.12
C CYS A 87 -26.09 -1.05 -15.06
N PRO A 88 -26.62 -1.39 -13.86
CA PRO A 88 -27.94 -2.01 -13.78
C PRO A 88 -28.98 -1.01 -14.29
N ARG A 89 -29.86 -1.48 -15.19
CA ARG A 89 -31.03 -0.73 -15.67
C ARG A 89 -31.97 -0.35 -14.54
#